data_AF-A0A920Q9C5-F1
#
_entry.id   AF-A0A920Q9C5-F1
#
_cell.length_a   1.000
_cell.length_b   1.000
_cell.length_c   1.000
_cell.angle_alpha   90.00
_cell.angle_beta   90.00
_cell.angle_gamma   90.00
#
_symmetry.space_group_name_H-M   'P 1'
#
loop_
_entity.id
_entity.type
_entity.pdbx_description
1 polymer ?
#
loop_
_entity_poly.entity_id
_entity_poly.type
_entity_poly.pdbx_seq_one_letter_code
_entity_poly.pdbx_strand_id
1 'polypeptide(L)'
;MIHNLIRLAPDRIVAAALMQPSGFSPDHSGLFYQNNITGWGPPLCENRPDLNMEIVHDFLLACIRTKPISFSRLPAITYARYKHQC
;
A
#
# COMPACT_ATOMS: atom_id res chain seq x y z
N MET A 1 -8.90 3.33 -18.95
CA MET A 1 -9.85 2.31 -19.45
C MET A 1 -11.06 2.11 -18.51
N ILE A 2 -10.86 2.08 -17.19
CA ILE A 2 -11.95 1.85 -16.22
C ILE A 2 -13.04 2.94 -16.19
N HIS A 3 -12.70 4.19 -16.51
CA HIS A 3 -13.65 5.32 -16.62
C HIS A 3 -14.79 5.06 -17.62
N ASN A 4 -14.49 4.42 -18.75
CA ASN A 4 -15.50 4.11 -19.77
C ASN A 4 -16.52 3.08 -19.27
N LEU A 5 -16.10 2.14 -18.42
CA LEU A 5 -17.00 1.12 -17.86
C LEU A 5 -17.98 1.73 -16.85
N ILE A 6 -17.52 2.64 -16.00
CA ILE A 6 -18.38 3.39 -15.07
C ILE A 6 -19.39 4.24 -15.85
N ARG A 7 -18.94 4.93 -16.92
CA ARG A 7 -19.80 5.79 -17.74
C ARG A 7 -20.85 5.01 -18.55
N LEU A 8 -20.50 3.85 -19.13
CA LEU A 8 -21.36 3.10 -20.03
C LEU A 8 -22.30 2.12 -19.30
N ALA A 9 -22.00 1.76 -18.05
CA ALA A 9 -22.80 0.82 -17.28
C ALA A 9 -22.86 1.18 -15.78
N PRO A 10 -23.37 2.37 -15.44
CA PRO A 10 -23.39 2.85 -14.04
C PRO A 10 -24.20 1.92 -13.12
N ASP A 11 -25.24 1.26 -13.64
CA ASP A 11 -26.06 0.32 -12.86
C ASP A 11 -25.36 -1.01 -12.56
N ARG A 12 -24.25 -1.30 -13.24
CA ARG A 12 -23.47 -2.55 -13.06
C ARG A 12 -22.13 -2.32 -12.37
N ILE A 13 -21.56 -1.13 -12.49
CA ILE A 13 -20.24 -0.78 -11.95
C ILE A 13 -20.39 0.45 -11.04
N VAL A 14 -20.62 0.18 -9.75
CA VAL A 14 -20.89 1.22 -8.74
C VAL A 14 -19.63 2.01 -8.36
N ALA A 15 -18.45 1.39 -8.45
CA ALA A 15 -17.17 2.03 -8.14
C ALA A 15 -15.99 1.31 -8.82
N ALA A 16 -14.84 1.98 -8.88
CA ALA A 16 -13.58 1.37 -9.27
C ALA A 16 -12.42 1.87 -8.40
N ALA A 17 -11.47 0.98 -8.14
CA ALA A 17 -10.20 1.31 -7.49
C ALA A 17 -9.05 1.06 -8.47
N LEU A 18 -8.16 2.05 -8.62
CA LEU A 18 -6.91 1.87 -9.34
C LEU A 18 -5.87 1.31 -8.38
N MET A 19 -5.44 0.07 -8.64
CA MET A 19 -4.34 -0.58 -7.94
C MET A 19 -3.19 -0.71 -8.93
N GLN A 20 -2.12 0.04 -8.71
CA GLN A 20 -0.89 -0.13 -9.46
C GLN A 20 0.07 -0.95 -8.59
N PRO A 21 0.55 -2.12 -9.08
CA PRO A 21 1.54 -2.87 -8.33
C PRO A 21 2.83 -2.06 -8.24
N SER A 22 3.54 -2.20 -7.12
CA SER A 22 4.91 -1.70 -7.02
C SER A 22 5.84 -2.68 -7.77
N GLY A 23 6.62 -2.17 -8.73
CA GLY A 23 7.53 -3.01 -9.50
C GLY A 23 8.64 -3.63 -8.65
N PHE A 24 9.12 -4.81 -9.03
CA PHE A 24 10.26 -5.49 -8.43
C PHE A 24 11.31 -5.80 -9.51
N SER A 25 12.56 -5.47 -9.23
CA SER A 25 13.71 -5.85 -10.05
C SER A 25 14.75 -6.56 -9.16
N PRO A 26 15.27 -7.75 -9.53
CA PRO A 26 16.31 -8.43 -8.77
C PRO A 26 17.56 -7.58 -8.56
N ASP A 27 17.99 -6.87 -9.62
CA ASP A 27 19.18 -6.01 -9.59
C ASP A 27 19.00 -4.81 -8.64
N HIS A 28 17.76 -4.41 -8.37
CA HIS A 28 17.39 -3.25 -7.54
C HIS A 28 16.34 -3.64 -6.48
N SER A 29 16.53 -4.79 -5.83
CA SER A 29 15.54 -5.39 -4.92
C SER A 29 15.20 -4.53 -3.68
N GLY A 30 16.11 -3.65 -3.26
CA GLY A 30 15.90 -2.74 -2.13
C GLY A 30 15.20 -1.41 -2.47
N LEU A 31 15.02 -1.10 -3.77
CA LEU A 31 14.61 0.23 -4.23
C LEU A 31 13.23 0.64 -3.67
N PHE A 32 12.29 -0.29 -3.59
CA PHE A 32 10.98 -0.05 -2.98
C PHE A 32 11.11 0.42 -1.53
N TYR A 33 11.89 -0.28 -0.70
CA TYR A 33 12.06 0.07 0.71
C TYR A 33 12.79 1.41 0.86
N GLN A 34 13.88 1.60 0.13
CA GLN A 34 14.74 2.80 0.22
C GLN A 34 13.99 4.08 -0.18
N ASN A 35 13.22 4.02 -1.27
CA ASN A 35 12.43 5.16 -1.72
C ASN A 35 11.33 5.52 -0.70
N ASN A 36 10.69 4.51 -0.11
CA ASN A 36 9.59 4.75 0.81
C ASN A 36 10.05 5.19 2.20
N ILE A 37 11.17 4.67 2.73
CA ILE A 37 11.66 5.08 4.06
C ILE A 37 12.20 6.52 4.06
N THR A 38 12.67 7.01 2.91
CA THR A 38 13.21 8.36 2.76
C THR A 38 12.18 9.36 2.24
N GLY A 39 11.39 8.99 1.23
CA GLY A 39 10.48 9.90 0.56
C GLY A 39 9.05 9.90 1.12
N TRP A 40 8.48 8.71 1.37
CA TRP A 40 7.06 8.58 1.72
C TRP A 40 6.79 8.52 3.23
N GLY A 41 7.63 7.80 3.97
CA GLY A 41 7.46 7.51 5.39
C GLY A 41 7.45 8.75 6.29
N PRO A 42 8.46 9.64 6.21
CA PRO A 42 8.53 10.80 7.10
C PRO A 42 7.33 11.75 6.94
N PRO A 43 6.93 12.17 5.72
CA PRO A 43 5.74 12.99 5.54
C PRO A 43 4.45 12.31 5.99
N LEU A 44 4.36 10.98 5.91
CA LEU A 44 3.21 10.25 6.43
C LEU A 44 3.10 10.40 7.95
N CYS A 45 4.20 10.15 8.68
CA CYS A 45 4.24 10.29 10.14
C CYS A 45 3.97 11.73 10.60
N GLU A 46 4.44 12.73 9.85
CA GLU A 46 4.13 14.15 10.12
C GLU A 46 2.62 14.44 10.03
N ASN A 47 1.94 13.88 9.02
CA ASN A 47 0.51 14.07 8.81
C ASN A 47 -0.38 13.14 9.66
N ARG A 48 0.21 12.10 10.27
CA ARG A 48 -0.47 11.06 11.02
C ARG A 48 0.26 10.77 12.33
N PRO A 49 -0.04 11.53 13.40
CA PRO A 49 0.63 11.40 14.69
C PRO A 49 0.45 10.02 15.36
N ASP A 50 -0.53 9.23 14.92
CA ASP A 50 -0.77 7.85 15.37
C ASP A 50 0.21 6.84 14.74
N LEU A 51 1.04 7.28 13.79
CA LEU A 51 2.04 6.46 13.10
C LEU A 51 3.45 6.91 13.49
N ASN A 52 4.37 5.94 13.57
CA ASN A 52 5.79 6.20 13.73
C ASN A 52 6.60 5.42 12.66
N MET A 53 7.89 5.72 12.56
CA MET A 53 8.76 5.10 11.56
C MET A 53 8.97 3.59 11.77
N GLU A 54 8.76 3.07 12.98
CA GLU A 54 8.81 1.61 13.24
C GLU A 54 7.62 0.91 12.58
N ILE A 55 6.41 1.46 12.70
CA ILE A 55 5.22 0.95 12.01
C ILE A 55 5.40 1.01 10.49
N VAL A 56 5.97 2.10 9.98
CA VAL A 56 6.29 2.26 8.54
C VAL A 56 7.29 1.20 8.10
N HIS A 57 8.36 0.98 8.87
CA HIS A 57 9.37 -0.04 8.59
C HIS A 57 8.75 -1.44 8.51
N ASP A 58 7.99 -1.83 9.53
CA ASP A 58 7.33 -3.14 9.59
C ASP A 58 6.36 -3.34 8.42
N PHE A 59 5.60 -2.30 8.07
CA PHE A 59 4.71 -2.31 6.91
C PHE A 59 5.47 -2.56 5.61
N LEU A 60 6.56 -1.83 5.35
CA LEU A 60 7.32 -1.96 4.10
C LEU A 60 7.99 -3.33 3.98
N LEU A 61 8.51 -3.87 5.09
CA LEU A 61 9.06 -5.23 5.10
C LEU A 61 7.98 -6.29 4.84
N ALA A 62 6.76 -6.07 5.31
CA ALA A 62 5.62 -6.95 5.03
C ALA A 62 5.33 -7.04 3.53
N CYS A 63 5.35 -5.90 2.84
CA CYS A 63 5.06 -5.83 1.40
C CYS A 63 6.12 -6.53 0.53
N ILE A 64 7.35 -6.68 1.02
CA ILE A 64 8.44 -7.33 0.26
C ILE A 64 8.58 -8.82 0.61
N ARG A 65 8.16 -9.25 1.81
CA ARG A 65 8.33 -10.63 2.26
C ARG A 65 7.23 -11.51 1.67
N THR A 66 7.63 -12.57 0.96
CA THR A 66 6.74 -13.63 0.42
C THR A 66 6.08 -14.51 1.49
N LYS A 67 6.25 -14.20 2.79
CA LYS A 67 5.59 -14.91 3.89
C LYS A 67 4.55 -14.01 4.56
N PRO A 68 3.30 -14.47 4.74
CA PRO A 68 2.27 -13.65 5.36
C PRO A 68 2.64 -13.33 6.82
N ILE A 69 2.48 -12.07 7.21
CA ILE A 69 2.56 -11.66 8.62
C ILE A 69 1.23 -12.01 9.29
N SER A 70 1.27 -12.34 10.58
CA SER A 70 0.05 -12.34 11.41
C SER A 70 -0.49 -10.92 11.50
N PHE A 71 -1.58 -10.64 10.77
CA PHE A 71 -2.25 -9.34 10.65
C PHE A 71 -2.81 -8.75 11.96
N SER A 72 -2.62 -9.43 13.09
CA SER A 72 -3.10 -9.02 14.42
C SER A 72 -2.35 -7.84 15.04
N ARG A 73 -1.26 -7.36 14.41
CA ARG A 73 -0.44 -6.24 14.94
C ARG A 73 -0.64 -4.90 14.22
N LEU A 74 -1.45 -4.84 13.16
CA LEU A 74 -1.69 -3.59 12.44
C LEU A 74 -2.95 -2.90 13.00
N PRO A 75 -2.94 -1.56 13.22
CA PRO A 75 -4.13 -0.84 13.64
C PRO A 75 -5.26 -1.00 12.61
N ALA A 76 -6.50 -1.09 13.10
CA ALA A 76 -7.68 -1.50 12.31
C ALA A 76 -7.92 -0.64 11.05
N ILE A 77 -7.45 0.61 11.03
CA ILE A 77 -7.63 1.53 9.90
C ILE A 77 -6.73 1.18 8.70
N THR A 78 -5.63 0.46 8.92
CA THR A 78 -4.72 0.00 7.86
C THR A 78 -5.33 -1.19 7.08
N TYR A 79 -6.23 -1.94 7.71
CA TYR A 79 -6.80 -3.19 7.20
C TYR A 79 -7.61 -3.02 5.90
N ALA A 80 -8.38 -1.92 5.78
CA ALA A 80 -9.27 -1.70 4.63
C ALA A 80 -8.52 -1.33 3.34
N ARG A 81 -7.28 -0.80 3.43
CA ARG A 81 -6.40 -0.55 2.27
C ARG A 81 -5.49 -1.73 1.93
N TYR A 82 -5.13 -2.55 2.92
CA TYR A 82 -4.13 -3.60 2.79
C TYR A 82 -4.55 -4.75 1.85
N LYS A 83 -5.82 -5.17 1.91
CA LYS A 83 -6.31 -6.34 1.15
C LYS A 83 -6.35 -6.14 -0.37
N HIS A 84 -6.18 -4.91 -0.83
CA HIS A 84 -6.32 -4.58 -2.25
C HIS A 84 -5.03 -4.03 -2.87
N GLN A 85 -4.00 -3.71 -2.07
CA GLN A 85 -2.77 -3.04 -2.53
C GLN A 85 -1.53 -3.95 -2.66
N CYS A 86 -1.61 -5.22 -2.27
CA CYS A 86 -0.56 -6.23 -2.48
C CYS A 86 -1.12 -7.40 -3.29
#